data_AF-A0A1M6A584-F1
#
_entry.id   AF-A0A1M6A584-F1
#
_cell.length_a   1.000
_cell.length_b   1.000
_cell.length_c   1.000
_cell.angle_alpha   90.00
_cell.angle_beta   90.00
_cell.angle_gamma   90.00
#
_symmetry.space_group_name_H-M   'P 1'
#
loop_
_entity.id
_entity.type
_entity.pdbx_description
1 polymer ?
#
loop_
_entity_poly.entity_id
_entity_poly.type
_entity_poly.pdbx_seq_one_letter_code
_entity_poly.pdbx_strand_id
1 'polypeptide(L)'
;MPHVGTALTAKGVKPIVNYQQAFKNTYLYGSYSPMDGSHFTWEVEGVDTLIFEAYRKEFSLYRPEELKIVVIDNPGFHSTKNINIPDNIKPIRIPPYTPELNPFGKVWQYLKTKRLET
;
A
#
# COMPACT_ATOMS: atom_id res chain seq x y z
N MET A 1 8.62 -25.52 2.44
CA MET A 1 7.59 -24.46 2.51
C MET A 1 7.59 -23.89 3.92
N PRO A 2 7.48 -22.57 4.13
CA PRO A 2 7.34 -22.02 5.47
C PRO A 2 6.10 -22.62 6.13
N HIS A 3 6.23 -23.16 7.33
CA HIS A 3 5.08 -23.61 8.10
C HIS A 3 4.37 -22.38 8.65
N VAL A 4 3.37 -21.89 7.91
CA VAL A 4 2.52 -20.77 8.33
C VAL A 4 1.37 -21.36 9.13
N GLY A 5 1.32 -21.09 10.43
CA GLY A 5 0.22 -21.58 11.28
C GLY A 5 0.44 -21.37 12.77
N THR A 6 -0.60 -21.66 13.53
CA THR A 6 -0.58 -21.65 14.99
C THR A 6 -0.12 -23.01 15.50
N ALA A 7 0.83 -23.02 16.45
CA ALA A 7 1.25 -24.25 17.14
C ALA A 7 0.75 -24.22 18.59
N LEU A 8 0.06 -25.27 19.01
CA LEU A 8 -0.29 -25.46 20.42
C LEU A 8 0.93 -26.05 21.14
N THR A 9 1.28 -25.43 22.27
CA THR A 9 2.38 -25.87 23.13
C THR A 9 1.91 -25.86 24.59
N ALA A 10 2.59 -26.63 25.43
CA ALA A 10 2.34 -26.60 26.86
C ALA A 10 2.63 -25.18 27.42
N LYS A 11 1.94 -24.82 28.51
CA LYS A 11 2.11 -23.51 29.16
C LYS A 11 3.59 -23.28 29.51
N GLY A 12 4.16 -22.19 28.99
CA GLY A 12 5.57 -21.82 29.19
C GLY A 12 6.56 -22.43 28.20
N VAL A 13 6.11 -23.24 27.24
CA VAL A 13 6.98 -23.82 26.20
C VAL A 13 6.89 -22.98 24.93
N LYS A 14 8.01 -22.41 24.49
CA LYS A 14 8.07 -21.69 23.22
C LYS A 14 8.02 -22.69 22.06
N PRO A 15 7.12 -22.53 21.07
CA PRO A 15 7.14 -23.37 19.88
C PRO A 15 8.47 -23.21 19.13
N ILE A 16 9.13 -24.33 18.88
CA ILE A 16 10.36 -24.39 18.10
C ILE A 16 9.95 -24.59 16.64
N VAL A 17 10.34 -23.65 15.78
CA VAL A 17 10.12 -23.73 14.33
C VAL A 17 11.46 -23.72 13.62
N ASN A 18 11.58 -24.53 12.57
CA ASN A 18 12.85 -24.77 11.86
C ASN A 18 13.28 -23.64 10.91
N TYR A 19 12.59 -22.48 10.89
CA TYR A 19 12.76 -21.53 9.79
C TYR A 19 12.50 -20.06 10.18
N GLN A 20 13.42 -19.18 9.77
CA GLN A 20 13.28 -17.72 9.82
C GLN A 20 12.62 -17.23 8.53
N GLN A 21 11.55 -16.45 8.63
CA GLN A 21 10.83 -15.89 7.48
C GLN A 21 11.73 -14.94 6.66
N ALA A 22 12.37 -15.47 5.62
CA ALA A 22 12.86 -14.67 4.50
C ALA A 22 11.78 -14.72 3.42
N PHE A 23 10.88 -13.73 3.41
CA PHE A 23 9.93 -13.60 2.32
C PHE A 23 10.55 -12.80 1.19
N LYS A 24 10.44 -13.34 -0.03
CA LYS A 24 10.47 -12.49 -1.22
C LYS A 24 9.25 -11.58 -1.12
N ASN A 25 9.48 -10.28 -1.10
CA ASN A 25 8.43 -9.28 -1.11
C ASN A 25 8.67 -8.34 -2.30
N THR A 26 7.61 -7.65 -2.67
CA THR A 26 7.57 -6.57 -3.64
C THR A 26 6.64 -5.51 -3.06
N TYR A 27 6.70 -4.29 -3.58
CA TYR A 27 5.83 -3.20 -3.16
C TYR A 27 4.84 -2.89 -4.27
N LEU A 28 3.59 -2.60 -3.88
CA LEU A 28 2.54 -2.24 -4.82
C LEU A 28 1.95 -0.91 -4.36
N TYR A 29 2.13 0.12 -5.18
CA TYR A 29 1.44 1.39 -5.03
C TYR A 29 0.10 1.29 -5.74
N GLY A 30 -0.95 1.90 -5.20
CA GLY A 30 -2.27 1.81 -5.79
C GLY A 30 -3.18 2.98 -5.44
N SER A 31 -4.02 3.34 -6.39
CA SER A 31 -5.09 4.33 -6.24
C SER A 31 -6.36 3.75 -6.84
N TYR A 32 -7.44 3.75 -6.07
CA TYR A 32 -8.69 3.08 -6.38
C TYR A 32 -9.83 4.08 -6.27
N SER A 33 -10.59 4.23 -7.35
CA SER A 33 -11.76 5.10 -7.40
C SER A 33 -12.94 4.41 -6.72
N PRO A 34 -13.52 5.01 -5.66
CA PRO A 34 -14.73 4.49 -5.04
C PRO A 34 -15.98 4.75 -5.91
N MET A 35 -15.88 5.62 -6.92
CA MET A 35 -17.03 6.05 -7.72
C MET A 35 -17.40 5.04 -8.80
N ASP A 36 -16.40 4.46 -9.45
CA ASP A 36 -16.57 3.60 -10.63
C ASP A 36 -15.74 2.30 -10.56
N GLY A 37 -14.98 2.09 -9.48
CA GLY A 37 -14.14 0.91 -9.28
C GLY A 37 -12.88 0.88 -10.14
N SER A 38 -12.60 1.94 -10.91
CA SER A 38 -11.37 2.02 -11.69
C SER A 38 -10.15 2.20 -10.77
N HIS A 39 -8.98 1.75 -11.24
CA HIS A 39 -7.77 1.78 -10.42
C HIS A 39 -6.51 1.93 -11.26
N PHE A 40 -5.48 2.48 -10.63
CA PHE A 40 -4.12 2.54 -11.13
C PHE A 40 -3.20 1.89 -10.10
N THR A 41 -2.37 0.94 -10.53
CA THR A 41 -1.46 0.21 -9.66
C THR A 41 -0.08 0.12 -10.28
N TRP A 42 0.95 0.19 -9.45
CA TRP A 42 2.34 0.10 -9.90
C TRP A 42 3.17 -0.75 -8.94
N GLU A 43 3.66 -1.89 -9.44
CA GLU A 43 4.61 -2.74 -8.74
C GLU A 43 6.02 -2.15 -8.81
N VAL A 44 6.68 -2.03 -7.67
CA VAL A 44 7.98 -1.36 -7.51
C VAL A 44 8.86 -2.06 -6.48
N GLU A 45 10.17 -1.89 -6.62
CA GLU A 45 11.20 -2.49 -5.78
C GLU A 45 11.63 -1.52 -4.66
N GLY A 46 10.67 -1.07 -3.84
CA GLY A 46 10.96 -0.28 -2.64
C GLY A 46 9.91 0.75 -2.29
N VAL A 47 10.21 1.51 -1.23
CA VAL A 47 9.40 2.63 -0.74
C VAL A 47 10.31 3.83 -0.54
N ASP A 48 10.17 4.83 -1.40
CA ASP A 48 10.98 6.06 -1.37
C ASP A 48 10.18 7.26 -1.90
N THR A 49 10.64 8.47 -1.56
CA THR A 49 10.04 9.73 -2.03
C THR A 49 10.10 9.84 -3.55
N LEU A 50 11.21 9.44 -4.19
CA LEU A 50 11.37 9.48 -5.64
C LEU A 50 10.46 8.47 -6.34
N ILE A 51 10.29 7.28 -5.75
CA ILE A 51 9.35 6.27 -6.26
C ILE A 51 7.92 6.81 -6.18
N PHE A 52 7.57 7.49 -5.08
CA PHE A 52 6.24 8.09 -4.93
C PHE A 52 6.01 9.27 -5.89
N GLU A 53 7.03 10.09 -6.14
CA GLU A 53 6.96 11.16 -7.15
C GLU A 53 6.75 10.60 -8.55
N ALA A 54 7.54 9.59 -8.94
CA ALA A 54 7.38 8.88 -10.21
C ALA A 54 5.96 8.28 -10.32
N TYR A 55 5.50 7.59 -9.27
CA TYR A 55 4.14 7.05 -9.18
C TYR A 55 3.06 8.09 -9.51
N ARG A 56 3.17 9.27 -8.92
CA ARG A 56 2.21 10.35 -9.13
C ARG A 56 2.27 10.93 -10.53
N LYS A 57 3.46 10.99 -11.14
CA LYS A 57 3.62 11.42 -12.52
C LYS A 57 2.90 10.48 -13.48
N GLU A 58 3.12 9.18 -13.35
CA GLU A 58 2.42 8.20 -14.19
C GLU A 58 0.92 8.16 -13.90
N PHE A 59 0.53 8.26 -12.62
CA PHE A 59 -0.88 8.35 -12.25
C PHE A 59 -1.57 9.61 -12.79
N SER A 60 -0.84 10.72 -12.94
CA SER A 60 -1.36 11.95 -13.55
C SER A 60 -1.72 11.75 -15.02
N LEU A 61 -0.89 10.98 -15.75
CA LEU A 61 -1.10 10.63 -17.16
C LEU A 61 -2.24 9.61 -17.34
N TYR A 62 -2.51 8.79 -16.32
CA TYR A 62 -3.69 7.94 -16.32
C TYR A 62 -4.95 8.80 -16.21
N ARG A 63 -5.70 8.90 -17.31
CA ARG A 63 -6.89 9.79 -17.45
C ARG A 63 -6.55 11.25 -17.15
N PRO A 64 -5.81 11.92 -18.05
CA PRO A 64 -5.22 13.23 -17.78
C PRO A 64 -6.27 14.34 -17.55
N GLU A 65 -7.43 14.21 -18.19
CA GLU A 65 -8.56 15.15 -18.08
C GLU A 65 -9.28 15.10 -16.72
N GLU A 66 -8.99 14.10 -15.89
CA GLU A 66 -9.62 13.95 -14.56
C GLU A 66 -8.81 14.67 -13.48
N LEU A 67 -9.52 15.48 -12.68
CA LEU A 67 -9.03 15.94 -11.39
C LEU A 67 -9.08 14.79 -10.37
N LYS A 68 -7.91 14.41 -9.86
CA LYS A 68 -7.74 13.30 -8.92
C LYS A 68 -7.60 13.85 -7.50
N ILE A 69 -8.64 13.67 -6.69
CA ILE A 69 -8.58 13.94 -5.25
C ILE A 69 -8.10 12.66 -4.56
N VAL A 70 -6.88 12.69 -4.02
CA VAL A 70 -6.22 11.49 -3.51
C VAL A 70 -6.12 11.56 -1.99
N VAL A 71 -6.84 10.69 -1.29
CA VAL A 71 -6.71 10.55 0.16
C VAL A 71 -5.41 9.80 0.47
N ILE A 72 -4.54 10.40 1.26
CA ILE A 72 -3.24 9.82 1.66
C ILE A 72 -3.05 9.86 3.18
N ASP A 73 -2.30 8.90 3.71
CA ASP A 73 -1.78 8.91 5.08
C ASP A 73 -0.45 9.68 5.17
N ASN A 74 0.18 9.68 6.36
CA ASN A 74 1.35 10.51 6.67
C ASN A 74 2.68 9.75 6.89
N PRO A 75 3.06 8.73 6.08
CA PRO A 75 4.39 8.18 6.15
C PRO A 75 5.42 9.19 5.61
N GLY A 76 6.68 9.03 6.04
CA GLY A 76 7.75 9.97 5.67
C GLY A 76 7.94 10.13 4.16
N PHE A 77 7.75 9.06 3.38
CA PHE A 77 7.91 9.07 1.92
C PHE A 77 6.76 9.75 1.17
N HIS A 78 5.64 10.06 1.85
CA HIS A 78 4.59 10.94 1.30
C HIS A 78 4.93 12.43 1.49
N SER A 79 6.15 12.78 1.93
CA SER A 79 6.58 14.17 2.02
C SER A 79 6.40 14.87 0.67
N THR A 80 5.69 16.00 0.68
CA THR A 80 5.53 16.86 -0.50
C THR A 80 6.57 17.98 -0.55
N LYS A 81 7.51 18.00 0.39
CA LYS A 81 8.57 19.01 0.44
C LYS A 81 9.56 18.74 -0.69
N ASN A 82 9.74 19.72 -1.57
CA ASN A 82 10.68 19.69 -2.69
C ASN A 82 10.36 18.67 -3.81
N ILE A 83 9.09 18.25 -3.95
CA ILE A 83 8.66 17.41 -5.09
C ILE A 83 7.60 18.12 -5.91
N ASN A 84 7.61 17.88 -7.22
CA ASN A 84 6.62 18.48 -8.12
C ASN A 84 5.29 17.73 -8.02
N ILE A 85 4.20 18.45 -7.80
CA ILE A 85 2.85 17.88 -7.75
C ILE A 85 2.18 18.12 -9.10
N PRO A 86 1.76 17.08 -9.84
CA PRO A 86 0.99 17.28 -11.06
C PRO A 86 -0.29 18.06 -10.78
N ASP A 87 -0.65 18.99 -11.67
CA ASP A 87 -1.75 19.94 -11.43
C ASP A 87 -3.10 19.26 -11.23
N ASN A 88 -3.31 18.13 -11.92
CA ASN A 88 -4.52 17.31 -11.83
C ASN A 88 -4.55 16.34 -10.64
N ILE A 89 -3.59 16.41 -9.71
CA ILE A 89 -3.58 15.62 -8.47
C ILE A 89 -3.64 16.53 -7.25
N LYS A 90 -4.68 16.39 -6.44
CA LYS A 90 -4.86 17.11 -5.16
C LYS A 90 -4.84 16.11 -4.00
N PRO A 91 -3.74 16.01 -3.24
CA PRO A 91 -3.67 15.13 -2.08
C PRO A 91 -4.44 15.72 -0.89
N ILE A 92 -5.23 14.88 -0.21
CA ILE A 92 -5.87 15.17 1.08
C ILE A 92 -5.23 14.26 2.13
N ARG A 93 -4.53 14.86 3.09
CA ARG A 93 -3.95 14.12 4.21
C ARG A 93 -5.01 13.87 5.29
N ILE A 94 -5.14 12.62 5.72
CA ILE A 94 -5.94 12.27 6.90
C ILE A 94 -5.18 12.62 8.19
N PRO A 95 -5.87 12.79 9.34
CA PRO A 95 -5.22 12.98 10.63
C PRO A 95 -4.24 11.84 10.98
N PRO A 96 -3.15 12.12 11.70
CA PRO A 96 -2.25 11.07 12.19
C PRO A 96 -3.00 9.99 12.99
N TYR A 97 -2.58 8.73 12.83
CA TYR A 97 -3.12 7.58 13.57
C TYR A 97 -4.62 7.30 13.37
N THR A 98 -5.18 7.64 12.20
CA THR A 98 -6.58 7.35 11.82
C THR A 98 -6.68 6.38 10.63
N PRO A 99 -6.14 5.16 10.72
CA PRO A 99 -6.12 4.21 9.60
C PRO A 99 -7.52 3.85 9.07
N GLU A 100 -8.56 3.96 9.88
CA GLU A 100 -9.96 3.74 9.52
C GLU A 100 -10.49 4.73 8.48
N LEU A 101 -9.86 5.92 8.36
CA LEU A 101 -10.19 6.92 7.36
C LEU A 101 -9.53 6.66 6.00
N ASN A 102 -8.58 5.72 5.93
CA ASN A 102 -7.96 5.32 4.68
C ASN A 102 -8.69 4.08 4.09
N PRO A 103 -9.55 4.25 3.05
CA PRO A 103 -10.30 3.13 2.47
C PRO A 103 -9.40 2.03 1.87
N PHE A 104 -8.15 2.37 1.58
CA PHE A 104 -7.14 1.46 1.04
C PHE A 104 -6.88 0.23 1.93
N GLY A 105 -7.06 0.35 3.25
CA GLY A 105 -6.90 -0.78 4.17
C GLY A 105 -7.80 -1.97 3.83
N LYS A 106 -9.04 -1.72 3.39
CA LYS A 106 -9.99 -2.77 2.98
C LYS A 106 -9.59 -3.43 1.66
N VAL A 107 -9.11 -2.63 0.70
CA VAL A 107 -8.60 -3.15 -0.59
C VAL A 107 -7.41 -4.08 -0.35
N TRP A 108 -6.49 -3.71 0.54
CA TRP A 108 -5.38 -4.58 0.88
C TRP A 108 -5.81 -5.88 1.56
N GLN A 109 -6.76 -5.80 2.49
CA GLN A 109 -7.28 -7.00 3.13
C GLN A 109 -7.90 -7.95 2.11
N TYR A 110 -8.65 -7.42 1.13
CA TYR A 110 -9.20 -8.20 0.05
C TYR A 110 -8.11 -8.88 -0.79
N LEU A 111 -7.11 -8.12 -1.25
CA LEU A 111 -6.01 -8.64 -2.09
C LEU A 111 -5.18 -9.70 -1.37
N LYS A 112 -4.90 -9.52 -0.07
CA LYS A 112 -4.15 -10.49 0.73
C LYS A 112 -4.95 -11.77 0.99
N THR A 113 -6.25 -11.64 1.29
CA THR A 113 -7.11 -12.81 1.51
C THR A 113 -7.25 -13.65 0.25
N LYS A 114 -7.32 -13.00 -0.93
CA LYS A 114 -7.42 -13.68 -2.23
C LYS A 114 -6.10 -14.30 -2.74
N ARG A 115 -4.93 -13.88 -2.22
CA ARG A 115 -3.61 -14.42 -2.60
C ARG A 115 -3.16 -15.65 -1.79
N LEU A 116 -3.95 -16.13 -0.82
CA LEU A 116 -3.61 -17.34 -0.04
C LEU A 116 -4.07 -18.66 -0.68
N GLU A 117 -4.50 -18.64 -1.95
CA GLU A 117 -5.00 -19.83 -2.68
C GLU A 117 -4.06 -20.37 -3.76
N THR A 118 -2.82 -19.88 -3.87
CA THR A 118 -1.80 -20.42 -4.81
C THR A 118 -0.59 -20.99 -4.09
#